data_AF-A0A9E3B7T4-F1
#
_entry.id   AF-A0A9E3B7T4-F1
#
_cell.length_a   1.000
_cell.length_b   1.000
_cell.length_c   1.000
_cell.angle_alpha   90.00
_cell.angle_beta   90.00
_cell.angle_gamma   90.00
#
_symmetry.space_group_name_H-M   'P 1'
#
loop_
_entity.id
_entity.type
_entity.pdbx_description
1 polymer ?
#
loop_
_entity_poly.entity_id
_entity_poly.type
_entity_poly.pdbx_seq_one_letter_code
_entity_poly.pdbx_strand_id
1 'polypeptide(L)'
;MSPQDLTNAIVSGINAGGEQFLEGTLAAVLPIVWLVILGLHLGRPYILDMIDRFTLRLGADLLWLIYVALRDLLIVSGVVMSFMFFFPDVINTDSLPLTGGLAACSLFGVLLIKLMGDPDHDIGAYRLTSILLAIGAFFYFVPYLLGVQGNSVATGPLLSISQFLVTNSNPNWAVGISYVSIVLLAIMGAIAAGYALRTGGRAEASEASATGED
;
A
#
# COMPACT_ATOMS: atom_id res chain seq x y z
N MET A 1 -46.12 -3.01 10.61
CA MET A 1 -44.83 -2.34 10.39
C MET A 1 -45.01 -0.89 10.81
N SER A 2 -44.33 -0.46 11.86
CA SER A 2 -44.41 0.92 12.31
C SER A 2 -43.59 1.83 11.38
N PRO A 3 -43.89 3.13 11.29
CA PRO A 3 -43.04 4.09 10.59
C PRO A 3 -41.57 4.04 11.08
N GLN A 4 -41.35 3.75 12.36
CA GLN A 4 -40.02 3.58 12.96
C GLN A 4 -39.27 2.37 12.35
N ASP A 5 -39.96 1.25 12.14
CA ASP A 5 -39.36 0.04 11.54
C ASP A 5 -38.93 0.29 10.09
N LEU A 6 -39.72 1.09 9.35
CA LEU A 6 -39.39 1.49 7.98
C LEU A 6 -38.18 2.40 7.94
N THR A 7 -38.09 3.39 8.83
CA THR A 7 -36.92 4.28 8.94
C THR A 7 -35.66 3.47 9.25
N ASN A 8 -35.72 2.56 10.22
CA ASN A 8 -34.57 1.72 10.59
C ASN A 8 -34.13 0.82 9.43
N ALA A 9 -35.07 0.21 8.71
CA ALA A 9 -34.77 -0.63 7.55
C ALA A 9 -34.10 0.18 6.41
N ILE A 10 -34.58 1.39 6.13
CA ILE A 10 -33.98 2.27 5.12
C ILE A 10 -32.56 2.67 5.50
N VAL A 11 -32.33 3.10 6.75
CA VAL A 11 -31.00 3.51 7.23
C VAL A 11 -30.03 2.33 7.18
N SER A 12 -30.46 1.16 7.64
CA SER A 12 -29.63 -0.05 7.59
C SER A 12 -29.29 -0.45 6.15
N GLY A 13 -30.25 -0.36 5.23
CA GLY A 13 -30.02 -0.69 3.81
C GLY A 13 -29.06 0.28 3.12
N ILE A 14 -29.18 1.58 3.39
CA ILE A 14 -28.27 2.60 2.84
C ILE A 14 -26.85 2.41 3.38
N ASN A 15 -26.70 2.17 4.69
CA ASN A 15 -25.38 1.98 5.30
C ASN A 15 -24.69 0.72 4.74
N ALA A 16 -25.38 -0.42 4.73
CA ALA A 16 -24.84 -1.67 4.21
C ALA A 16 -24.48 -1.57 2.72
N GLY A 17 -25.33 -0.91 1.91
CA GLY A 17 -25.06 -0.71 0.49
C GLY A 17 -23.89 0.24 0.24
N GLY A 18 -23.75 1.30 1.05
CA GLY A 18 -22.63 2.25 0.97
C GLY A 18 -21.30 1.63 1.35
N GLU A 19 -21.29 0.84 2.43
CA GLU A 19 -20.13 0.08 2.91
C GLU A 19 -19.64 -0.90 1.84
N GLN A 20 -20.54 -1.76 1.34
CA GLN A 20 -20.21 -2.73 0.30
C GLN A 20 -19.73 -2.07 -1.01
N PHE A 21 -20.28 -0.92 -1.37
CA PHE A 21 -19.82 -0.17 -2.55
C PHE A 21 -18.38 0.34 -2.38
N LEU A 22 -18.08 0.92 -1.21
CA LEU A 22 -16.74 1.43 -0.91
C LEU A 22 -15.72 0.29 -0.83
N GLU A 23 -16.03 -0.75 -0.06
CA GLU A 23 -15.15 -1.90 0.15
C GLU A 23 -14.90 -2.66 -1.16
N GLY A 24 -15.96 -2.95 -1.91
CA GLY A 24 -15.86 -3.62 -3.21
C GLY A 24 -15.04 -2.82 -4.23
N THR A 25 -15.22 -1.49 -4.27
CA THR A 25 -14.44 -0.63 -5.18
C THR A 25 -12.97 -0.59 -4.78
N LEU A 26 -12.67 -0.46 -3.49
CA LEU A 26 -11.30 -0.47 -3.00
C LEU A 26 -10.61 -1.82 -3.27
N ALA A 27 -11.31 -2.93 -3.02
CA ALA A 27 -10.81 -4.28 -3.29
C ALA A 27 -10.51 -4.50 -4.79
N ALA A 28 -11.30 -3.90 -5.68
CA ALA A 28 -11.10 -3.97 -7.12
C ALA A 28 -9.96 -3.08 -7.63
N VAL A 29 -9.78 -1.89 -7.06
CA VAL A 29 -8.79 -0.89 -7.52
C VAL A 29 -7.39 -1.17 -6.95
N LEU A 30 -7.29 -1.63 -5.71
CA LEU A 30 -6.02 -1.89 -5.04
C LEU A 30 -5.03 -2.80 -5.82
N PRO A 31 -5.43 -3.92 -6.48
CA PRO A 31 -4.49 -4.71 -7.28
C PRO A 31 -3.92 -3.92 -8.46
N ILE A 32 -4.73 -3.06 -9.09
CA ILE A 32 -4.30 -2.19 -10.18
C ILE A 32 -3.24 -1.22 -9.66
N VAL A 33 -3.52 -0.59 -8.51
CA VAL A 33 -2.59 0.35 -7.88
C VAL A 33 -1.26 -0.33 -7.55
N TRP A 34 -1.29 -1.54 -6.99
CA TRP A 34 -0.09 -2.34 -6.74
C TRP A 34 0.72 -2.62 -8.02
N LEU A 35 0.05 -2.98 -9.12
CA LEU A 35 0.73 -3.19 -10.40
C LEU A 35 1.39 -1.91 -10.91
N VAL A 36 0.72 -0.76 -10.78
CA VAL A 36 1.30 0.53 -11.21
C VAL A 36 2.47 0.93 -10.30
N ILE A 37 2.38 0.73 -8.98
CA ILE A 37 3.49 0.96 -8.04
C ILE A 37 4.72 0.15 -8.46
N LEU A 38 4.55 -1.15 -8.71
CA LEU A 38 5.64 -2.02 -9.15
C LEU A 38 6.17 -1.64 -10.53
N GLY A 39 5.28 -1.33 -11.47
CA GLY A 39 5.63 -0.89 -12.82
C GLY A 39 6.49 0.37 -12.80
N LEU A 40 6.11 1.37 -12.00
CA LEU A 40 6.89 2.60 -11.85
C LEU A 40 8.22 2.35 -11.13
N HIS A 41 8.25 1.52 -10.10
CA HIS A 41 9.48 1.21 -9.36
C HIS A 41 10.50 0.47 -10.25
N LEU A 42 10.05 -0.52 -11.02
CA LEU A 42 10.87 -1.25 -11.97
C LEU A 42 11.24 -0.43 -13.22
N GLY A 43 10.41 0.56 -13.57
CA GLY A 43 10.62 1.49 -14.69
C GLY A 43 11.66 2.58 -14.43
N ARG A 44 12.17 2.73 -13.20
CA ARG A 44 13.18 3.74 -12.85
C ARG A 44 14.37 3.81 -13.82
N PRO A 45 15.10 2.72 -14.14
CA PRO A 45 16.24 2.78 -15.06
C PRO A 45 15.85 3.28 -16.46
N TYR A 46 14.65 2.96 -16.93
CA TYR A 46 14.15 3.45 -18.21
C TYR A 46 13.90 4.96 -18.19
N ILE A 47 13.32 5.48 -17.09
CA ILE A 47 13.10 6.93 -16.93
C ILE A 47 14.44 7.68 -16.89
N LEU A 48 15.44 7.13 -16.20
CA LEU A 48 16.78 7.73 -16.16
C LEU A 48 17.44 7.80 -17.55
N ASP A 49 17.39 6.71 -18.33
CA ASP A 49 17.90 6.73 -19.71
C ASP A 49 17.11 7.69 -20.62
N MET A 50 15.81 7.88 -20.38
CA MET A 50 15.00 8.85 -21.10
C MET A 50 15.36 10.29 -20.74
N ILE A 51 15.65 10.57 -19.47
CA ILE A 51 16.07 11.88 -18.96
C ILE A 51 17.37 12.31 -19.64
N ASP A 52 18.33 11.39 -19.79
CA ASP A 52 19.63 11.66 -20.43
C ASP A 52 19.52 12.05 -21.91
N ARG A 53 18.39 11.75 -22.56
CA ARG A 53 18.12 12.09 -23.97
C ARG A 53 17.55 13.49 -24.15
N PHE A 54 17.11 14.17 -23.09
CA PHE A 54 16.59 15.54 -23.22
C PHE A 54 17.73 16.54 -23.36
N THR A 55 17.69 17.32 -24.44
CA THR A 55 18.61 18.45 -24.67
C THR A 55 18.33 19.63 -23.74
N LEU A 56 17.10 19.75 -23.22
CA LEU A 56 16.68 20.80 -22.30
C LEU A 56 16.64 20.26 -20.86
N ARG A 57 17.46 20.86 -19.98
CA ARG A 57 17.48 20.55 -18.54
C ARG A 57 16.10 20.69 -17.89
N LEU A 58 15.30 21.67 -18.32
CA LEU A 58 13.94 21.90 -17.80
C LEU A 58 13.01 20.70 -18.07
N GLY A 59 13.09 20.11 -19.26
CA GLY A 59 12.24 18.95 -19.61
C GLY A 59 12.65 17.70 -18.83
N ALA A 60 13.96 17.51 -18.66
CA ALA A 60 14.53 16.43 -17.88
C ALA A 60 14.09 16.50 -16.41
N ASP A 61 14.16 17.68 -15.81
CA ASP A 61 13.77 17.94 -14.41
C ASP A 61 12.25 17.79 -14.19
N LEU A 62 11.43 18.33 -15.09
CA LEU A 62 9.98 18.21 -15.00
C LEU A 62 9.50 16.75 -15.10
N LEU A 63 10.08 15.98 -16.02
CA LEU A 63 9.77 14.56 -16.16
C LEU A 63 10.14 13.78 -14.90
N TRP A 64 11.34 14.03 -14.35
CA TRP A 64 11.79 13.41 -13.11
C TRP A 64 10.85 13.74 -11.95
N LEU A 65 10.50 15.01 -11.78
CA LEU A 65 9.58 15.46 -10.73
C LEU A 65 8.21 14.78 -10.84
N ILE A 66 7.62 14.74 -12.04
CA ILE A 66 6.33 14.08 -12.26
C ILE A 66 6.42 12.59 -11.95
N TYR A 67 7.50 11.91 -12.36
CA TYR A 67 7.72 10.50 -12.07
C TYR A 67 7.78 10.23 -10.56
N VAL A 68 8.61 10.98 -9.82
CA VAL A 68 8.75 10.84 -8.37
C VAL A 68 7.43 11.15 -7.67
N ALA A 69 6.76 12.26 -8.03
CA ALA A 69 5.50 12.67 -7.44
C ALA A 69 4.38 11.62 -7.66
N LEU A 70 4.27 11.07 -8.87
CA LEU A 70 3.28 10.04 -9.18
C LEU A 70 3.58 8.74 -8.41
N ARG A 71 4.84 8.31 -8.38
CA ARG A 71 5.27 7.13 -7.62
C ARG A 71 4.93 7.27 -6.14
N ASP A 72 5.20 8.43 -5.55
CA ASP A 72 4.97 8.68 -4.13
C ASP A 72 3.47 8.78 -3.81
N LEU A 73 2.72 9.49 -4.64
CA LEU A 73 1.26 9.59 -4.51
C LEU A 73 0.59 8.21 -4.59
N LEU A 74 1.08 7.34 -5.48
CA LEU A 74 0.54 5.98 -5.61
C LEU A 74 0.86 5.10 -4.40
N ILE A 75 2.04 5.23 -3.79
CA ILE A 75 2.36 4.44 -2.59
C ILE A 75 1.57 4.95 -1.39
N VAL A 76 1.44 6.27 -1.23
CA VAL A 76 0.57 6.85 -0.20
C VAL A 76 -0.87 6.39 -0.38
N SER A 77 -1.41 6.47 -1.60
CA SER A 77 -2.77 6.01 -1.86
C SER A 77 -2.93 4.51 -1.64
N GLY A 78 -1.95 3.70 -2.06
CA GLY A 78 -1.90 2.26 -1.81
C GLY A 78 -1.96 1.92 -0.32
N VAL A 79 -1.23 2.65 0.53
CA VAL A 79 -1.30 2.51 1.99
C VAL A 79 -2.69 2.87 2.51
N VAL A 80 -3.24 4.02 2.11
CA VAL A 80 -4.57 4.49 2.57
C VAL A 80 -5.66 3.50 2.17
N MET A 81 -5.68 3.02 0.93
CA MET A 81 -6.64 2.02 0.48
C MET A 81 -6.49 0.70 1.23
N SER A 82 -5.26 0.32 1.59
CA SER A 82 -5.00 -0.90 2.36
C SER A 82 -5.48 -0.84 3.81
N PHE A 83 -5.99 0.29 4.30
CA PHE A 83 -6.54 0.38 5.66
C PHE A 83 -7.74 -0.55 5.86
N MET A 84 -8.43 -0.94 4.78
CA MET A 84 -9.53 -1.91 4.85
C MET A 84 -9.13 -3.22 5.57
N PHE A 85 -7.86 -3.66 5.44
CA PHE A 85 -7.37 -4.89 6.05
C PHE A 85 -7.21 -4.82 7.59
N PHE A 86 -7.29 -3.62 8.17
CA PHE A 86 -7.17 -3.41 9.61
C PHE A 86 -8.53 -3.42 10.33
N PHE A 87 -9.63 -3.48 9.57
CA PHE A 87 -10.97 -3.51 10.15
C PHE A 87 -11.47 -4.96 10.23
N PRO A 88 -11.75 -5.47 11.45
CA PRO A 88 -12.22 -6.84 11.63
C PRO A 88 -13.52 -7.14 10.88
N ASP A 89 -14.41 -6.16 10.72
CA ASP A 89 -15.69 -6.37 10.04
C ASP A 89 -15.46 -6.74 8.57
N VAL A 90 -14.79 -5.86 7.83
CA VAL A 90 -14.40 -6.02 6.41
C VAL A 90 -13.71 -7.36 6.15
N ILE A 91 -12.70 -7.73 6.95
CA ILE A 91 -11.96 -8.98 6.70
C ILE A 91 -12.79 -10.23 6.99
N ASN A 92 -13.83 -10.15 7.82
CA ASN A 92 -14.71 -11.28 8.10
C ASN A 92 -15.83 -11.42 7.07
N THR A 93 -16.27 -10.33 6.47
CA THR A 93 -17.38 -10.29 5.50
C THR A 93 -16.90 -10.51 4.07
N ASP A 94 -15.80 -9.85 3.67
CA ASP A 94 -15.35 -9.80 2.29
C ASP A 94 -14.29 -10.83 1.92
N SER A 95 -14.29 -11.19 0.63
CA SER A 95 -13.31 -12.07 0.03
C SER A 95 -12.01 -11.31 -0.31
N LEU A 96 -11.19 -11.07 0.70
CA LEU A 96 -9.94 -10.34 0.58
C LEU A 96 -8.69 -11.24 0.68
N PRO A 97 -7.51 -10.76 0.22
CA PRO A 97 -6.27 -11.51 0.37
C PRO A 97 -5.85 -11.63 1.84
N LEU A 98 -5.61 -12.86 2.32
CA LEU A 98 -5.34 -13.14 3.73
C LEU A 98 -4.18 -12.31 4.32
N THR A 99 -3.09 -12.12 3.59
CA THR A 99 -1.91 -11.36 4.04
C THR A 99 -1.91 -9.89 3.59
N GLY A 100 -3.07 -9.34 3.20
CA GLY A 100 -3.21 -7.95 2.75
C GLY A 100 -2.71 -6.92 3.77
N GLY A 101 -2.95 -7.14 5.07
CA GLY A 101 -2.42 -6.26 6.14
C GLY A 101 -0.90 -6.22 6.22
N LEU A 102 -0.20 -7.33 5.93
CA LEU A 102 1.26 -7.37 5.89
C LEU A 102 1.80 -6.69 4.63
N ALA A 103 1.08 -6.77 3.52
CA ALA A 103 1.38 -6.01 2.31
C ALA A 103 1.26 -4.50 2.57
N ALA A 104 0.22 -4.08 3.32
CA ALA A 104 0.04 -2.70 3.76
C ALA A 104 1.21 -2.22 4.62
N CYS A 105 1.64 -3.05 5.59
CA CYS A 105 2.83 -2.76 6.41
C CYS A 105 4.09 -2.61 5.56
N SER A 106 4.25 -3.43 4.52
CA SER A 106 5.40 -3.34 3.61
C SER A 106 5.41 -2.03 2.82
N LEU A 107 4.24 -1.57 2.32
CA LEU A 107 4.12 -0.25 1.69
C LEU A 107 4.35 0.89 2.68
N PHE A 108 3.86 0.78 3.90
CA PHE A 108 4.12 1.79 4.93
C PHE A 108 5.61 1.85 5.27
N GLY A 109 6.30 0.70 5.34
CA GLY A 109 7.74 0.63 5.51
C GLY A 109 8.50 1.31 4.37
N VAL A 110 8.01 1.23 3.13
CA VAL A 110 8.57 2.00 2.00
C VAL A 110 8.43 3.51 2.22
N LEU A 111 7.28 3.98 2.71
CA LEU A 111 7.10 5.39 3.07
C LEU A 111 8.00 5.80 4.24
N LEU A 112 8.22 4.91 5.21
CA LEU A 112 9.12 5.16 6.33
C LEU A 112 10.58 5.34 5.85
N ILE A 113 11.04 4.50 4.91
CA ILE A 113 12.36 4.65 4.30
C ILE A 113 12.47 5.98 3.55
N LYS A 114 11.45 6.31 2.76
CA LYS A 114 11.33 7.59 2.05
C LYS A 114 11.32 8.81 2.96
N LEU A 115 10.82 8.66 4.19
CA LEU A 115 10.79 9.73 5.17
C LEU A 115 12.17 9.94 5.83
N MET A 116 12.89 8.85 6.11
CA MET A 116 14.14 8.88 6.88
C MET A 116 15.41 8.92 6.02
N GLY A 117 15.28 8.73 4.71
CA GLY A 117 16.41 8.74 3.79
C GLY A 117 15.98 9.04 2.38
N ASP A 118 16.96 9.10 1.49
CA ASP A 118 16.75 9.43 0.08
C ASP A 118 17.04 8.20 -0.81
N PRO A 119 16.03 7.35 -1.09
CA PRO A 119 16.23 6.18 -1.95
C PRO A 119 16.46 6.54 -3.43
N ASP A 120 16.39 7.81 -3.81
CA ASP A 120 16.70 8.23 -5.17
C ASP A 120 18.20 8.51 -5.36
N HIS A 121 18.93 8.81 -4.28
CA HIS A 121 20.38 9.06 -4.29
C HIS A 121 21.20 8.01 -3.52
N ASP A 122 20.63 7.33 -2.51
CA ASP A 122 21.28 6.25 -1.76
C ASP A 122 20.91 4.86 -2.29
N ILE A 123 21.93 4.09 -2.67
CA ILE A 123 21.78 2.71 -3.13
C ILE A 123 21.25 1.79 -2.02
N GLY A 124 21.58 2.05 -0.76
CA GLY A 124 21.10 1.29 0.40
C GLY A 124 19.59 1.42 0.56
N ALA A 125 19.10 2.65 0.67
CA ALA A 125 17.68 2.97 0.73
C ALA A 125 16.90 2.49 -0.50
N TYR A 126 17.47 2.57 -1.71
CA TYR A 126 16.85 2.02 -2.92
C TYR A 126 16.67 0.49 -2.85
N ARG A 127 17.71 -0.24 -2.41
CA ARG A 127 17.66 -1.71 -2.26
C ARG A 127 16.61 -2.11 -1.24
N LEU A 128 16.56 -1.43 -0.10
CA LEU A 128 15.60 -1.72 0.95
C LEU A 128 14.16 -1.46 0.47
N THR A 129 13.93 -0.33 -0.22
CA THR A 129 12.64 -0.04 -0.87
C THR A 129 12.24 -1.14 -1.84
N SER A 130 13.18 -1.63 -2.67
CA SER A 130 12.94 -2.68 -3.65
C SER A 130 12.57 -4.01 -2.97
N ILE A 131 13.28 -4.39 -1.90
CA ILE A 131 13.00 -5.61 -1.14
C ILE A 131 11.62 -5.52 -0.48
N LEU A 132 11.28 -4.40 0.16
CA LEU A 132 9.98 -4.21 0.78
C LEU A 132 8.84 -4.24 -0.24
N LEU A 133 9.01 -3.63 -1.41
CA LEU A 133 8.02 -3.71 -2.48
C LEU A 133 7.87 -5.15 -3.00
N ALA A 134 8.95 -5.91 -3.13
CA ALA A 134 8.89 -7.31 -3.53
C ALA A 134 8.17 -8.19 -2.48
N ILE A 135 8.49 -8.01 -1.20
CA ILE A 135 7.84 -8.71 -0.08
C ILE A 135 6.36 -8.34 0.00
N GLY A 136 6.03 -7.06 -0.09
CA GLY A 136 4.65 -6.60 -0.06
C GLY A 136 3.85 -7.10 -1.26
N ALA A 137 4.45 -7.11 -2.45
CA ALA A 137 3.84 -7.67 -3.65
C ALA A 137 3.57 -9.17 -3.49
N PHE A 138 4.50 -9.92 -2.88
CA PHE A 138 4.30 -11.32 -2.56
C PHE A 138 3.12 -11.52 -1.60
N PHE A 139 3.08 -10.76 -0.50
CA PHE A 139 1.97 -10.82 0.47
C PHE A 139 0.63 -10.38 -0.11
N TYR A 140 0.62 -9.60 -1.17
CA TYR A 140 -0.61 -9.15 -1.80
C TYR A 140 -1.05 -10.10 -2.92
N PHE A 141 -0.22 -10.30 -3.94
CA PHE A 141 -0.60 -10.98 -5.17
C PHE A 141 -0.73 -12.49 -5.02
N VAL A 142 0.05 -13.14 -4.15
CA VAL A 142 -0.07 -14.59 -3.95
C VAL A 142 -1.46 -14.97 -3.42
N PRO A 143 -1.93 -14.44 -2.28
CA PRO A 143 -3.29 -14.72 -1.81
C PRO A 143 -4.39 -14.11 -2.70
N TYR A 144 -4.12 -12.99 -3.38
CA TYR A 144 -5.10 -12.42 -4.31
C TYR A 144 -5.34 -13.34 -5.53
N LEU A 145 -4.28 -13.78 -6.21
CA LEU A 145 -4.40 -14.59 -7.41
C LEU A 145 -4.79 -16.04 -7.09
N LEU A 146 -4.14 -16.65 -6.09
CA LEU A 146 -4.40 -18.06 -5.76
C LEU A 146 -5.62 -18.27 -4.86
N GLY A 147 -6.00 -17.26 -4.09
CA GLY A 147 -7.16 -17.31 -3.19
C GLY A 147 -8.36 -16.60 -3.79
N VAL A 148 -8.35 -15.26 -3.79
CA VAL A 148 -9.53 -14.45 -4.17
C VAL A 148 -9.98 -14.78 -5.59
N GLN A 149 -9.06 -14.73 -6.56
CA GLN A 149 -9.38 -15.05 -7.95
C GLN A 149 -9.43 -16.56 -8.20
N GLY A 150 -8.54 -17.32 -7.55
CA GLY A 150 -8.46 -18.77 -7.67
C GLY A 150 -9.77 -19.48 -7.27
N ASN A 151 -10.50 -18.98 -6.28
CA ASN A 151 -11.76 -19.57 -5.81
C ASN A 151 -12.83 -19.67 -6.90
N SER A 152 -12.78 -18.83 -7.93
CA SER A 152 -13.74 -18.86 -9.04
C SER A 152 -13.52 -20.03 -10.01
N VAL A 153 -12.32 -20.64 -10.00
CA VAL A 153 -11.90 -21.67 -10.97
C VAL A 153 -11.35 -22.95 -10.33
N ALA A 154 -10.95 -22.91 -9.06
CA ALA A 154 -10.34 -24.02 -8.37
C ALA A 154 -11.34 -25.15 -8.07
N THR A 155 -10.90 -26.40 -8.23
CA THR A 155 -11.67 -27.61 -7.91
C THR A 155 -10.82 -28.61 -7.13
N GLY A 156 -11.46 -29.50 -6.37
CA GLY A 156 -10.78 -30.54 -5.61
C GLY A 156 -9.82 -29.98 -4.55
N PRO A 157 -8.63 -30.58 -4.34
CA PRO A 157 -7.67 -30.15 -3.31
C PRO A 157 -7.17 -28.70 -3.45
N LEU A 158 -7.17 -28.16 -4.68
CA LEU A 158 -6.76 -26.78 -4.94
C LEU A 158 -7.76 -25.76 -4.38
N LEU A 159 -9.05 -26.13 -4.27
CA LEU A 159 -10.07 -25.27 -3.66
C LEU A 159 -9.79 -25.03 -2.17
N SER A 160 -9.33 -26.06 -1.44
CA SER A 160 -9.00 -25.91 -0.02
C SER A 160 -7.81 -24.97 0.20
N ILE A 161 -6.80 -25.03 -0.68
CA ILE A 161 -5.65 -24.11 -0.65
C ILE A 161 -6.11 -22.68 -0.98
N SER A 162 -6.94 -22.53 -2.01
CA SER A 162 -7.49 -21.24 -2.41
C SER A 162 -8.33 -20.60 -1.29
N GLN A 163 -9.24 -21.37 -0.68
CA GLN A 163 -10.05 -20.91 0.46
C GLN A 163 -9.17 -20.52 1.65
N PHE A 164 -8.09 -21.27 1.93
CA PHE A 164 -7.13 -20.93 2.99
C PHE A 164 -6.56 -19.51 2.85
N LEU A 165 -6.34 -19.05 1.61
CA LEU A 165 -5.72 -17.75 1.31
C LEU A 165 -6.71 -16.57 1.29
N VAL A 166 -7.99 -16.80 1.61
CA VAL A 166 -9.04 -15.77 1.61
C VAL A 166 -9.57 -15.51 3.02
N THR A 167 -9.77 -14.24 3.34
CA THR A 167 -10.12 -13.76 4.68
C THR A 167 -11.47 -14.29 5.18
N ASN A 168 -12.57 -14.13 4.43
CA ASN A 168 -13.91 -14.58 4.87
C ASN A 168 -14.04 -16.11 5.06
N SER A 169 -13.18 -16.88 4.39
CA SER A 169 -13.14 -18.35 4.53
C SER A 169 -12.29 -18.79 5.73
N ASN A 170 -11.37 -17.95 6.20
CA ASN A 170 -10.45 -18.21 7.31
C ASN A 170 -10.35 -17.03 8.30
N PRO A 171 -11.48 -16.64 8.92
CA PRO A 171 -11.56 -15.42 9.73
C PRO A 171 -10.60 -15.41 10.92
N ASN A 172 -10.36 -16.57 11.55
CA ASN A 172 -9.43 -16.68 12.69
C ASN A 172 -7.99 -16.27 12.31
N TRP A 173 -7.52 -16.69 11.13
CA TRP A 173 -6.20 -16.29 10.62
C TRP A 173 -6.21 -14.83 10.17
N ALA A 174 -7.28 -14.40 9.49
CA ALA A 174 -7.42 -13.03 9.02
C ALA A 174 -7.34 -12.01 10.17
N VAL A 175 -8.11 -12.25 11.23
CA VAL A 175 -8.11 -11.40 12.44
C VAL A 175 -6.74 -11.42 13.13
N GLY A 176 -6.13 -12.59 13.28
CA GLY A 176 -4.80 -12.71 13.89
C GLY A 176 -3.73 -11.91 13.12
N ILE A 177 -3.70 -12.06 11.79
CA ILE A 177 -2.77 -11.34 10.90
C ILE A 177 -3.08 -9.84 10.91
N SER A 178 -4.35 -9.46 10.94
CA SER A 178 -4.77 -8.06 11.01
C SER A 178 -4.22 -7.38 12.26
N TYR A 179 -4.38 -8.00 13.44
CA TYR A 179 -3.82 -7.45 14.69
C TYR A 179 -2.29 -7.36 14.68
N VAL A 180 -1.59 -8.38 14.16
CA VAL A 180 -0.13 -8.32 13.98
C VAL A 180 0.25 -7.15 13.09
N SER A 181 -0.48 -6.96 11.99
CA SER A 181 -0.25 -5.86 11.04
C SER A 181 -0.52 -4.49 11.67
N ILE A 182 -1.57 -4.35 12.49
CA ILE A 182 -1.87 -3.12 13.24
C ILE A 182 -0.71 -2.77 14.18
N VAL A 183 -0.19 -3.76 14.92
CA VAL A 183 0.95 -3.55 15.82
C VAL A 183 2.19 -3.11 15.04
N LEU A 184 2.50 -3.75 13.92
CA LEU A 184 3.63 -3.36 13.06
C LEU A 184 3.46 -1.93 12.52
N LEU A 185 2.26 -1.60 12.03
CA LEU A 185 1.94 -0.27 11.53
C LEU A 185 2.08 0.79 12.64
N ALA A 186 1.60 0.49 13.85
CA ALA A 186 1.71 1.39 15.00
C ALA A 186 3.18 1.62 15.40
N ILE A 187 4.01 0.58 15.38
CA ILE A 187 5.46 0.70 15.63
C ILE A 187 6.11 1.61 14.58
N MET A 188 5.87 1.34 13.29
CA MET A 188 6.44 2.16 12.21
C MET A 188 5.92 3.59 12.24
N GLY A 189 4.64 3.80 12.56
CA GLY A 189 4.04 5.12 12.73
C GLY A 189 4.63 5.89 13.90
N ALA A 190 4.90 5.22 15.03
CA ALA A 190 5.59 5.81 16.16
C ALA A 190 7.04 6.22 15.82
N ILE A 191 7.75 5.38 15.04
CA ILE A 191 9.09 5.72 14.52
C ILE A 191 9.01 6.95 13.61
N ALA A 192 8.07 6.98 12.66
CA ALA A 192 7.87 8.11 11.75
C ALA A 192 7.59 9.41 12.51
N ALA A 193 6.66 9.37 13.47
CA ALA A 193 6.32 10.52 14.31
C ALA A 193 7.53 10.98 15.15
N GLY A 194 8.23 10.04 15.78
CA GLY A 194 9.44 10.33 16.55
C GLY A 194 10.55 10.97 15.71
N TYR A 195 10.73 10.49 14.47
CA TYR A 195 11.67 11.08 13.52
C TYR A 195 11.26 12.50 13.14
N ALA A 196 10.01 12.70 12.71
CA ALA A 196 9.49 14.00 12.29
C ALA A 196 9.55 15.07 13.39
N LEU A 197 9.29 14.68 14.65
CA LEU A 197 9.42 15.57 15.81
C LEU A 197 10.87 15.96 16.09
N ARG A 198 11.83 15.04 15.91
CA ARG A 198 13.26 15.29 16.14
C ARG A 198 13.88 16.18 15.07
N THR A 199 13.51 15.98 13.81
CA THR A 199 14.01 16.77 12.68
C THR A 199 13.24 18.08 12.48
N GLY A 200 12.19 18.31 13.29
CA GLY A 200 11.41 19.55 13.28
C GLY A 200 10.64 19.79 11.97
N GLY A 201 10.39 18.74 11.19
CA GLY A 201 9.78 18.85 9.87
C GLY A 201 10.62 19.63 8.84
N ARG A 202 11.90 19.92 9.14
CA ARG A 202 12.81 20.53 8.18
C ARG A 202 13.34 19.44 7.27
N ALA A 203 12.97 19.49 5.98
CA ALA A 203 13.72 18.81 4.94
C ALA A 203 15.19 19.18 5.12
N GLU A 204 16.08 18.20 5.08
CA GLU A 204 17.52 18.41 5.30
C GLU A 204 17.99 19.62 4.50
N ALA A 205 18.57 20.58 5.20
CA ALA A 205 19.22 21.71 4.55
C ALA A 205 20.36 21.12 3.73
N SER A 206 20.20 21.14 2.40
CA SER A 206 21.24 20.88 1.42
C SER A 206 22.55 21.51 1.91
N GLU A 207 23.63 20.73 1.87
CA GLU A 207 25.01 21.05 2.24
C GLU A 207 25.53 22.33 1.54
N ALA A 208 25.03 23.49 1.92
CA ALA A 208 25.45 24.80 1.43
C ALA A 208 26.36 25.52 2.44
N SER A 209 26.94 24.80 3.40
CA SER A 209 27.87 25.35 4.40
C SER A 209 29.24 24.66 4.43
N ALA A 210 29.64 23.98 3.35
CA ALA A 210 30.97 23.36 3.25
C ALA A 210 31.92 24.08 2.28
N THR A 211 31.52 25.20 1.66
CA THR A 211 32.38 26.01 0.78
C THR A 211 32.42 27.48 1.20
N GLY A 212 32.53 27.73 2.50
CA GLY A 212 32.64 29.07 3.03
C GLY A 212 33.42 29.07 4.33
N GLU A 213 34.73 28.85 4.24
CA GLU A 213 35.74 29.43 5.14
C GLU A 213 37.13 29.17 4.54
N ASP A 214 37.71 30.27 4.07
CA ASP A 214 39.13 30.63 3.83
C ASP A 214 40.06 29.75 2.98
#